data_AF-A0A3P7PHD3-F1
#
_entry.id   AF-A0A3P7PHD3-F1
#
_cell.length_a   1.000
_cell.length_b   1.000
_cell.length_c   1.000
_cell.angle_alpha   90.00
_cell.angle_beta   90.00
_cell.angle_gamma   90.00
#
_symmetry.space_group_name_H-M   'P 1'
#
loop_
_entity.id
_entity.type
_entity.pdbx_description
1 polymer ?
#
loop_
_entity_poly.entity_id
_entity_poly.type
_entity_poly.pdbx_seq_one_letter_code
_entity_poly.pdbx_strand_id
1 'polypeptide(L)'
;MLKNFLERAKAGDPVYINDVSKSFYDLDISKRYSIHCVLTLLENNEKRLFDMHIPRMDPLNQEEVDFIKHYLWAEVYNILSGLGGISMHVFIDRQHLTLKKLINELNDVFQIDKKSSERFGYGKCINVIDRMMGTLCPQEPPFRFIVGDTSDMPNINTVTESNYEDASLFSTVTEDLKGKVICGMDIGGTDIKLVLVKDGIIDCYKEYDWFPALFMTSNQLVEPICLLVRLLRAKISLDSSIELTQQKSSLLSDIASALDKEATDSHMLDVISKVEKYLHDDMVEIDAIGLCYPDVVVNNKVVGGECYKVRGIRNNAAINFEKDFLNLTHLDTSLHQLIKKDGVVNIINDGPMASFTAAVEIAASMPSSVVTKGVLAYTLGTELGTGWVKGNGSIPNIPLEIYNLIIDLGSFVEKQYHSDDIRSINNFNTNLPGTIQKFCSQSGVFRMALKYFPSERPDLFKELLEKEYVVEKVIDGQKGYYVPTEPRDQRKAFLEHMMSLPDRENDETNEKIWRNIGVSLAITYLETDKIIQLGAPYLIAFGRLVKNSHCFELIKEGVKSISDEILLEVADATMANTPLMQQLENNAHYTVAQFAQAIGAVYFANQS
;
A
#
# COMPACT_ATOMS: atom_id res chain seq x y z
N MET A 1 -34.72 7.14 3.94
CA MET A 1 -33.25 7.06 3.85
C MET A 1 -32.81 5.73 3.24
N LEU A 2 -32.96 4.56 3.88
CA LEU A 2 -32.51 3.27 3.31
C LEU A 2 -33.04 2.98 1.90
N LYS A 3 -34.32 3.26 1.65
CA LYS A 3 -34.92 3.13 0.30
C LYS A 3 -34.18 3.95 -0.77
N ASN A 4 -33.75 5.17 -0.46
CA ASN A 4 -33.00 6.02 -1.38
C ASN A 4 -31.60 5.43 -1.65
N PHE A 5 -30.92 4.91 -0.63
CA PHE A 5 -29.66 4.21 -0.82
C PHE A 5 -29.82 2.98 -1.72
N LEU A 6 -30.86 2.17 -1.48
CA LEU A 6 -31.14 0.99 -2.31
C LEU A 6 -31.54 1.35 -3.74
N GLU A 7 -32.31 2.43 -3.95
CA GLU A 7 -32.67 2.94 -5.28
C GLU A 7 -31.42 3.36 -6.07
N ARG A 8 -30.54 4.16 -5.46
CA ARG A 8 -29.24 4.54 -6.05
C ARG A 8 -28.37 3.32 -6.35
N ALA A 9 -28.21 2.43 -5.37
CA ALA A 9 -27.42 1.22 -5.53
C ALA A 9 -27.89 0.36 -6.71
N LYS A 10 -29.22 0.18 -6.87
CA LYS A 10 -29.83 -0.56 -7.98
C LYS A 10 -29.69 0.14 -9.32
N ALA A 11 -29.64 1.47 -9.33
CA ALA A 11 -29.35 2.25 -10.53
C ALA A 11 -27.88 2.15 -10.98
N GLY A 12 -27.03 1.48 -10.20
CA GLY A 12 -25.59 1.40 -10.45
C GLY A 12 -24.83 2.60 -9.90
N ASP A 13 -25.46 3.49 -9.12
CA ASP A 13 -24.77 4.62 -8.53
C ASP A 13 -23.99 4.22 -7.28
N PRO A 14 -22.83 4.85 -7.02
CA PRO A 14 -22.12 4.63 -5.78
C PRO A 14 -22.97 5.12 -4.60
N VAL A 15 -22.91 4.37 -3.50
CA VAL A 15 -23.46 4.75 -2.19
C VAL A 15 -22.31 4.73 -1.21
N TYR A 16 -21.72 5.89 -0.97
CA TYR A 16 -20.49 5.98 -0.20
C TYR A 16 -20.71 5.65 1.28
N ILE A 17 -19.76 4.91 1.86
CA ILE A 17 -19.86 4.43 3.25
C ILE A 17 -19.95 5.57 4.26
N ASN A 18 -19.26 6.69 4.03
CA ASN A 18 -19.31 7.89 4.85
C ASN A 18 -20.71 8.55 4.85
N ASP A 19 -21.39 8.61 3.69
CA ASP A 19 -22.75 9.13 3.57
C ASP A 19 -23.74 8.26 4.38
N VAL A 20 -23.57 6.94 4.32
CA VAL A 20 -24.37 5.99 5.10
C VAL A 20 -24.10 6.15 6.59
N SER A 21 -22.82 6.22 6.97
CA SER A 21 -22.38 6.40 8.36
C SER A 21 -22.96 7.67 8.97
N LYS A 22 -22.83 8.81 8.27
CA LYS A 22 -23.43 10.09 8.66
C LYS A 22 -24.95 10.00 8.77
N SER A 23 -25.61 9.40 7.78
CA SER A 23 -27.06 9.25 7.78
C SER A 23 -27.59 8.38 8.93
N PHE A 24 -26.81 7.39 9.38
CA PHE A 24 -27.14 6.55 10.53
C PHE A 24 -26.83 7.27 11.85
N TYR A 25 -25.76 8.06 11.89
CA TYR A 25 -25.42 8.92 13.01
C TYR A 25 -26.52 9.96 13.27
N ASP A 26 -27.08 10.57 12.22
CA ASP A 26 -28.09 11.62 12.36
C ASP A 26 -29.50 11.10 12.73
N LEU A 27 -29.67 9.78 12.90
CA LEU A 27 -30.94 9.21 13.38
C LEU A 27 -31.18 9.54 14.86
N ASP A 28 -32.46 9.73 15.20
CA ASP A 28 -32.89 9.80 16.61
C ASP A 28 -32.38 8.58 17.39
N ILE A 29 -31.94 8.80 18.65
CA ILE A 29 -31.40 7.74 19.52
C ILE A 29 -32.37 6.54 19.63
N SER A 30 -33.68 6.79 19.67
CA SER A 30 -34.71 5.73 19.72
C SER A 30 -34.85 4.92 18.43
N LYS A 31 -34.37 5.43 17.30
CA LYS A 31 -34.44 4.82 15.96
C LYS A 31 -33.13 4.16 15.54
N ARG A 32 -32.10 4.16 16.38
CA ARG A 32 -30.81 3.53 16.11
C ARG A 32 -30.37 2.57 17.21
N TYR A 33 -29.48 1.67 16.85
CA TYR A 33 -28.63 0.90 17.75
C TYR A 33 -27.26 1.60 17.84
N SER A 34 -26.66 1.57 19.03
CA SER A 34 -25.26 1.97 19.23
C SER A 34 -24.39 0.72 19.41
N ILE A 35 -23.26 0.72 18.71
CA ILE A 35 -22.27 -0.34 18.74
C ILE A 35 -20.92 0.32 19.02
N HIS A 36 -20.23 -0.16 20.06
CA HIS A 36 -18.94 0.39 20.48
C HIS A 36 -17.86 -0.67 20.26
N CYS A 37 -17.04 -0.47 19.22
CA CYS A 37 -15.97 -1.39 18.86
C CYS A 37 -14.65 -0.90 19.48
N VAL A 38 -14.14 -1.63 20.46
CA VAL A 38 -12.87 -1.37 21.12
C VAL A 38 -11.82 -2.30 20.52
N LEU A 39 -10.95 -1.74 19.67
CA LEU A 39 -9.82 -2.45 19.10
C LEU A 39 -8.61 -2.31 20.03
N THR A 40 -8.00 -3.43 20.41
CA THR A 40 -6.68 -3.42 21.05
C THR A 40 -5.61 -3.49 19.97
N LEU A 41 -4.82 -2.43 19.84
CA LEU A 41 -3.73 -2.35 18.88
C LEU A 41 -2.52 -3.16 19.35
N LEU A 42 -1.68 -3.52 18.38
CA LEU A 42 -0.44 -4.25 18.63
C LEU A 42 0.60 -3.38 19.37
N GLU A 43 0.63 -2.09 19.04
CA GLU A 43 1.54 -1.13 19.65
C GLU A 43 1.05 -0.77 21.06
N ASN A 44 1.87 -1.10 22.06
CA ASN A 44 1.65 -0.77 23.48
C ASN A 44 0.31 -1.22 24.08
N ASN A 45 -0.40 -2.16 23.45
CA ASN A 45 -1.77 -2.54 23.81
C ASN A 45 -2.72 -1.33 23.90
N GLU A 46 -2.50 -0.30 23.08
CA GLU A 46 -3.38 0.86 23.01
C GLU A 46 -4.80 0.42 22.64
N LYS A 47 -5.81 0.99 23.30
CA LYS A 47 -7.22 0.72 22.99
C LYS A 47 -7.82 1.88 22.24
N ARG A 48 -8.38 1.61 21.07
CA ARG A 48 -9.12 2.60 20.27
C ARG A 48 -10.59 2.26 20.21
N LEU A 49 -11.43 3.27 20.44
CA LEU A 49 -12.88 3.18 20.35
C LEU A 49 -13.34 3.63 18.96
N PHE A 50 -14.17 2.81 18.33
CA PHE A 50 -14.89 3.12 17.11
C PHE A 50 -16.39 2.98 17.37
N ASP A 51 -17.08 4.12 17.35
CA ASP A 51 -18.52 4.15 17.52
C ASP A 51 -19.23 3.98 16.18
N MET A 52 -20.17 3.05 16.13
CA MET A 52 -20.98 2.78 14.96
C MET A 52 -22.47 2.84 15.33
N HIS A 53 -23.26 3.38 14.41
CA HIS A 53 -24.71 3.39 14.53
C HIS A 53 -25.35 2.69 13.34
N ILE A 54 -26.43 1.96 13.61
CA ILE A 54 -27.28 1.37 12.57
C ILE A 54 -28.75 1.62 12.90
N PRO A 55 -29.66 1.68 11.92
CA PRO A 55 -31.09 1.79 12.17
C PRO A 55 -31.63 0.59 12.96
N ARG A 56 -32.75 0.79 13.67
CA ARG A 56 -33.53 -0.35 14.20
C ARG A 56 -33.98 -1.24 13.04
N MET A 57 -33.79 -2.55 13.20
CA MET A 57 -34.05 -3.54 12.15
C MET A 57 -35.53 -3.92 12.02
N ASP A 58 -36.36 -3.66 13.02
CA ASP A 58 -37.81 -3.86 12.92
C ASP A 58 -38.49 -2.51 12.63
N PRO A 59 -39.33 -2.37 11.58
CA PRO A 59 -39.90 -3.40 10.70
C PRO A 59 -39.25 -3.46 9.30
N LEU A 60 -37.92 -3.48 9.18
CA LEU A 60 -37.24 -3.48 7.88
C LEU A 60 -37.42 -4.80 7.13
N ASN A 61 -37.36 -4.75 5.80
CA ASN A 61 -37.37 -5.94 4.96
C ASN A 61 -35.96 -6.57 4.84
N GLN A 62 -35.87 -7.77 4.26
CA GLN A 62 -34.60 -8.51 4.18
C GLN A 62 -33.50 -7.77 3.40
N GLU A 63 -33.84 -7.09 2.31
CA GLU A 63 -32.87 -6.33 1.51
C GLU A 63 -32.32 -5.13 2.29
N GLU A 64 -33.17 -4.45 3.05
CA GLU A 64 -32.77 -3.36 3.95
C GLU A 64 -31.86 -3.87 5.08
N VAL A 65 -32.16 -5.05 5.64
CA VAL A 65 -31.32 -5.71 6.65
C VAL A 65 -29.97 -6.12 6.07
N ASP A 66 -29.94 -6.71 4.87
CA ASP A 66 -28.70 -7.13 4.22
C ASP A 66 -27.80 -5.93 3.88
N PHE A 67 -28.38 -4.80 3.48
CA PHE A 67 -27.65 -3.55 3.30
C PHE A 67 -27.01 -3.06 4.60
N ILE A 68 -27.74 -3.08 5.72
CA ILE A 68 -27.20 -2.71 7.04
C ILE A 68 -26.09 -3.68 7.47
N LYS A 69 -26.25 -4.98 7.23
CA LYS A 69 -25.20 -5.99 7.49
C LYS A 69 -23.95 -5.65 6.70
N HIS A 70 -24.08 -5.40 5.39
CA HIS A 70 -22.95 -5.06 4.54
C HIS A 70 -22.23 -3.78 5.01
N TYR A 71 -22.96 -2.74 5.38
CA TYR A 71 -22.38 -1.53 5.99
C TYR A 71 -21.56 -1.87 7.24
N LEU A 72 -22.13 -2.62 8.19
CA LEU A 72 -21.45 -2.94 9.44
C LEU A 72 -20.19 -3.80 9.20
N TRP A 73 -20.26 -4.78 8.32
CA TRP A 73 -19.10 -5.61 7.96
C TRP A 73 -18.02 -4.79 7.25
N ALA A 74 -18.41 -3.85 6.38
CA ALA A 74 -17.47 -2.96 5.70
C ALA A 74 -16.76 -2.03 6.69
N GLU A 75 -17.47 -1.44 7.65
CA GLU A 75 -16.89 -0.60 8.71
C GLU A 75 -15.83 -1.38 9.52
N VAL A 76 -16.17 -2.58 9.99
CA VAL A 76 -15.25 -3.42 10.76
C VAL A 76 -14.06 -3.87 9.90
N TYR A 77 -14.31 -4.23 8.63
CA TYR A 77 -13.27 -4.63 7.70
C TYR A 77 -12.29 -3.48 7.42
N ASN A 78 -12.80 -2.26 7.21
CA ASN A 78 -11.97 -1.09 6.96
C ASN A 78 -11.05 -0.81 8.17
N ILE A 79 -11.59 -0.90 9.40
CA ILE A 79 -10.80 -0.74 10.63
C ILE A 79 -9.68 -1.78 10.69
N LEU A 80 -9.99 -3.07 10.48
CA LEU A 80 -9.01 -4.16 10.59
C LEU A 80 -7.99 -4.14 9.46
N SER A 81 -8.39 -3.78 8.23
CA SER A 81 -7.49 -3.64 7.09
C SER A 81 -6.53 -2.45 7.27
N GLY A 82 -6.98 -1.37 7.92
CA GLY A 82 -6.14 -0.21 8.21
C GLY A 82 -5.18 -0.43 9.39
N LEU A 83 -5.68 -0.98 10.51
CA LEU A 83 -4.97 -0.99 11.80
C LEU A 83 -4.49 -2.38 12.25
N GLY A 84 -5.05 -3.46 11.71
CA GLY A 84 -4.87 -4.80 12.28
C GLY A 84 -5.45 -4.88 13.69
N GLY A 85 -4.75 -5.57 14.61
CA GLY A 85 -5.04 -5.56 16.04
C GLY A 85 -4.94 -6.93 16.71
N ILE A 86 -4.99 -6.94 18.05
CA ILE A 86 -4.90 -8.15 18.89
C ILE A 86 -6.28 -8.76 19.12
N SER A 87 -7.27 -7.92 19.41
CA SER A 87 -8.66 -8.34 19.59
C SER A 87 -9.59 -7.14 19.40
N MET A 88 -10.85 -7.41 19.06
CA MET A 88 -11.89 -6.39 19.01
C MET A 88 -13.03 -6.76 19.97
N HIS A 89 -13.21 -5.96 21.01
CA HIS A 89 -14.37 -6.07 21.88
C HIS A 89 -15.51 -5.23 21.33
N VAL A 90 -16.68 -5.82 21.15
CA VAL A 90 -17.87 -5.14 20.63
C VAL A 90 -18.90 -5.05 21.74
N PHE A 91 -19.10 -3.83 22.26
CA PHE A 91 -20.04 -3.56 23.34
C PHE A 91 -21.38 -3.06 22.77
N ILE A 92 -22.46 -3.68 23.23
CA ILE A 92 -23.85 -3.37 22.83
C ILE A 92 -24.78 -3.44 24.04
N ASP A 93 -25.95 -2.82 23.94
CA ASP A 93 -27.04 -3.08 24.89
C ASP A 93 -27.60 -4.49 24.64
N ARG A 94 -27.35 -5.42 25.57
CA ARG A 94 -27.75 -6.83 25.43
C ARG A 94 -29.26 -7.05 25.54
N GLN A 95 -30.05 -6.06 25.94
CA GLN A 95 -31.51 -6.13 25.90
C GLN A 95 -32.02 -6.15 24.45
N HIS A 96 -31.22 -5.66 23.51
CA HIS A 96 -31.53 -5.69 22.08
C HIS A 96 -31.11 -7.02 21.44
N LEU A 97 -31.99 -8.02 21.53
CA LEU A 97 -31.72 -9.38 21.05
C LEU A 97 -31.39 -9.46 19.55
N THR A 98 -32.05 -8.66 18.71
CA THR A 98 -31.78 -8.62 17.26
C THR A 98 -30.37 -8.12 16.97
N LEU A 99 -29.92 -7.07 17.67
CA LEU A 99 -28.55 -6.55 17.56
C LEU A 99 -27.54 -7.59 18.08
N LYS A 100 -27.80 -8.21 19.23
CA LYS A 100 -26.93 -9.25 19.78
C LYS A 100 -26.74 -10.41 18.81
N LYS A 101 -27.81 -10.87 18.16
CA LYS A 101 -27.73 -11.92 17.14
C LYS A 101 -26.84 -11.49 15.98
N LEU A 102 -27.01 -10.27 15.48
CA LEU A 102 -26.19 -9.71 14.41
C LEU A 102 -24.70 -9.68 14.79
N ILE A 103 -24.34 -9.10 15.93
CA ILE A 103 -22.93 -8.97 16.33
C ILE A 103 -22.26 -10.34 16.55
N ASN A 104 -23.01 -11.35 17.01
CA ASN A 104 -22.48 -12.71 17.16
C ASN A 104 -22.09 -13.37 15.82
N GLU A 105 -22.54 -12.86 14.67
CA GLU A 105 -22.14 -13.36 13.35
C GLU A 105 -20.70 -12.96 12.97
N LEU A 106 -20.06 -12.00 13.67
CA LEU A 106 -18.75 -11.44 13.30
C LEU A 106 -17.66 -12.50 13.13
N ASN A 107 -17.51 -13.42 14.10
CA ASN A 107 -16.47 -14.44 14.03
C ASN A 107 -16.66 -15.38 12.82
N ASP A 108 -17.91 -15.66 12.43
CA ASP A 108 -18.24 -16.50 11.29
C ASP A 108 -18.04 -15.76 9.96
N VAL A 109 -18.49 -14.51 9.87
CA VAL A 109 -18.37 -13.65 8.68
C VAL A 109 -16.91 -13.37 8.33
N PHE A 110 -16.09 -13.08 9.33
CA PHE A 110 -14.64 -12.90 9.19
C PHE A 110 -13.86 -14.23 9.23
N GLN A 111 -14.55 -15.36 9.38
CA GLN A 111 -13.98 -16.70 9.24
C GLN A 111 -12.76 -16.93 10.16
N ILE A 112 -12.88 -16.44 11.41
CA ILE A 112 -11.80 -16.46 12.41
C ILE A 112 -11.29 -17.88 12.65
N ASP A 113 -12.20 -18.85 12.75
CA ASP A 113 -11.90 -20.25 13.05
C ASP A 113 -11.53 -21.08 11.80
N LYS A 114 -11.45 -20.46 10.60
CA LYS A 114 -10.97 -21.14 9.38
C LYS A 114 -9.47 -20.98 9.20
N LYS A 115 -8.88 -21.91 8.44
CA LYS A 115 -7.46 -21.83 8.03
C LYS A 115 -7.25 -20.67 7.04
N SER A 116 -6.07 -20.08 7.03
CA SER A 116 -5.74 -18.93 6.16
C SER A 116 -6.00 -19.17 4.67
N SER A 117 -5.79 -20.40 4.19
CA SER A 117 -6.05 -20.83 2.82
C SER A 117 -7.54 -20.93 2.44
N GLU A 118 -8.42 -21.01 3.44
CA GLU A 118 -9.87 -21.17 3.27
C GLU A 118 -10.63 -19.85 3.41
N ARG A 119 -9.97 -18.79 3.90
CA ARG A 119 -10.56 -17.47 4.10
C ARG A 119 -10.73 -16.74 2.76
N PHE A 120 -11.86 -16.05 2.63
CA PHE A 120 -12.22 -15.22 1.49
C PHE A 120 -13.00 -13.99 1.98
N GLY A 121 -13.26 -13.01 1.10
CA GLY A 121 -14.03 -11.84 1.46
C GLY A 121 -13.45 -11.10 2.68
N TYR A 122 -14.30 -10.79 3.65
CA TYR A 122 -13.91 -10.10 4.89
C TYR A 122 -12.85 -10.84 5.70
N GLY A 123 -12.80 -12.18 5.62
CA GLY A 123 -11.82 -12.96 6.39
C GLY A 123 -10.38 -12.83 5.90
N LYS A 124 -10.13 -12.23 4.73
CA LYS A 124 -8.78 -12.10 4.18
C LYS A 124 -7.86 -11.22 5.01
N CYS A 125 -8.37 -10.14 5.63
CA CYS A 125 -7.55 -9.29 6.49
C CYS A 125 -7.04 -10.02 7.74
N ILE A 126 -7.73 -11.09 8.17
CA ILE A 126 -7.34 -11.91 9.32
C ILE A 126 -6.04 -12.67 9.04
N ASN A 127 -5.71 -12.99 7.79
CA ASN A 127 -4.44 -13.65 7.47
C ASN A 127 -3.23 -12.77 7.82
N VAL A 128 -3.30 -11.47 7.52
CA VAL A 128 -2.26 -10.50 7.87
C VAL A 128 -2.20 -10.32 9.39
N ILE A 129 -3.36 -10.21 10.05
CA ILE A 129 -3.44 -10.13 11.52
C ILE A 129 -2.82 -11.37 12.18
N ASP A 130 -3.11 -12.57 11.70
CA ASP A 130 -2.54 -13.82 12.24
C ASP A 130 -1.02 -13.84 12.11
N ARG A 131 -0.46 -13.36 10.98
CA ARG A 131 0.99 -13.24 10.79
C ARG A 131 1.62 -12.20 11.70
N MET A 132 0.97 -11.04 11.87
CA MET A 132 1.38 -10.02 12.84
C MET A 132 1.40 -10.61 14.26
N MET A 133 0.31 -11.25 14.68
CA MET A 133 0.16 -11.86 16.00
C MET A 133 1.21 -12.94 16.25
N GLY A 134 1.35 -13.88 15.31
CA GLY A 134 2.30 -14.99 15.41
C GLY A 134 3.76 -14.55 15.44
N THR A 135 4.08 -13.38 14.85
CA THR A 135 5.45 -12.87 14.79
C THR A 135 5.79 -11.93 15.95
N LEU A 136 4.86 -11.03 16.29
CA LEU A 136 5.13 -9.89 17.16
C LEU A 136 4.59 -10.08 18.58
N CYS A 137 3.57 -10.92 18.76
CA CYS A 137 3.03 -11.26 20.08
C CYS A 137 2.61 -12.74 20.17
N PRO A 138 3.54 -13.70 19.98
CA PRO A 138 3.23 -15.14 19.88
C PRO A 138 2.61 -15.77 21.14
N GLN A 139 2.59 -15.04 22.26
CA GLN A 139 1.98 -15.48 23.51
C GLN A 139 0.51 -15.08 23.64
N GLU A 140 0.04 -14.13 22.83
CA GLU A 140 -1.35 -13.71 22.80
C GLU A 140 -2.22 -14.78 22.10
N PRO A 141 -3.48 -14.95 22.52
CA PRO A 141 -4.41 -15.83 21.80
C PRO A 141 -4.69 -15.28 20.39
N PRO A 142 -5.12 -16.12 19.43
CA PRO A 142 -5.53 -15.65 18.11
C PRO A 142 -6.60 -14.56 18.18
N PHE A 143 -6.59 -13.66 17.19
CA PHE A 143 -7.55 -12.55 17.11
C PHE A 143 -9.00 -13.06 17.14
N ARG A 144 -9.86 -12.39 17.92
CA ARG A 144 -11.31 -12.69 17.97
C ARG A 144 -12.13 -11.42 18.19
N PHE A 145 -13.39 -11.49 17.74
CA PHE A 145 -14.43 -10.57 18.19
C PHE A 145 -15.06 -11.07 19.49
N ILE A 146 -15.12 -10.19 20.49
CA ILE A 146 -15.61 -10.51 21.85
C ILE A 146 -16.78 -9.60 22.18
N VAL A 147 -17.95 -10.18 22.45
CA VAL A 147 -19.19 -9.40 22.66
C VAL A 147 -19.41 -9.07 24.13
N GLY A 148 -19.36 -7.78 24.47
CA GLY A 148 -19.58 -7.23 25.82
C GLY A 148 -20.95 -6.56 25.99
N ASP A 149 -21.33 -6.24 27.23
CA ASP A 149 -22.43 -5.31 27.50
C ASP A 149 -21.89 -3.87 27.58
N THR A 150 -22.66 -2.89 27.12
CA THR A 150 -22.35 -1.46 27.30
C THR A 150 -22.00 -1.07 28.74
N SER A 151 -22.57 -1.73 29.76
CA SER A 151 -22.22 -1.49 31.17
C SER A 151 -20.78 -1.85 31.53
N ASP A 152 -20.18 -2.76 30.76
CA ASP A 152 -18.85 -3.32 31.01
C ASP A 152 -17.77 -2.63 30.17
N MET A 153 -18.15 -1.61 29.39
CA MET A 153 -17.24 -0.92 28.49
C MET A 153 -16.15 -0.19 29.31
N PRO A 154 -14.85 -0.40 28.99
CA PRO A 154 -13.79 0.30 29.67
C PRO A 154 -13.85 1.80 29.35
N ASN A 155 -13.42 2.64 30.29
CA ASN A 155 -13.20 4.04 29.97
C ASN A 155 -11.97 4.16 29.05
N ILE A 156 -12.18 4.66 27.83
CA ILE A 156 -11.14 4.86 26.84
C ILE A 156 -10.91 6.36 26.74
N ASN A 157 -9.71 6.79 27.11
CA ASN A 157 -9.31 8.16 26.86
C ASN A 157 -9.24 8.35 25.35
N THR A 158 -9.99 9.29 24.81
CA THR A 158 -9.80 9.75 23.44
C THR A 158 -8.41 10.35 23.34
N VAL A 159 -7.53 9.70 22.59
CA VAL A 159 -6.23 10.26 22.24
C VAL A 159 -6.50 11.51 21.40
N THR A 160 -6.10 12.67 21.90
CA THR A 160 -6.17 13.93 21.15
C THR A 160 -5.14 13.93 20.03
N GLU A 161 -5.49 14.51 18.88
CA GLU A 161 -4.57 14.75 17.78
C GLU A 161 -3.24 15.31 18.30
N SER A 162 -2.15 14.62 18.02
CA SER A 162 -0.81 15.11 18.31
C SER A 162 -0.37 16.01 17.17
N ASN A 163 -0.58 17.33 17.32
CA ASN A 163 0.22 18.29 16.58
C ASN A 163 1.67 18.16 17.07
N TYR A 164 2.57 17.76 16.18
CA TYR A 164 3.98 17.64 16.51
C TYR A 164 4.64 19.00 16.31
N GLU A 165 5.17 19.60 17.38
CA GLU A 165 5.93 20.84 17.27
C GLU A 165 7.29 20.63 16.60
N ASP A 166 7.81 19.40 16.66
CA ASP A 166 9.13 19.04 16.16
C ASP A 166 9.04 18.12 14.94
N ALA A 167 9.50 18.64 13.80
CA ALA A 167 9.66 17.92 12.53
C ALA A 167 11.14 17.83 12.11
N SER A 168 12.07 18.06 13.04
CA SER A 168 13.52 18.12 12.76
C SER A 168 14.08 16.81 12.21
N LEU A 169 13.47 15.66 12.53
CA LEU A 169 13.89 14.36 12.03
C LEU A 169 14.09 14.37 10.50
N PHE A 170 13.16 14.96 9.76
CA PHE A 170 13.20 15.00 8.29
C PHE A 170 14.43 15.73 7.74
N SER A 171 14.98 16.69 8.48
CA SER A 171 16.23 17.36 8.11
C SER A 171 17.44 16.58 8.64
N THR A 172 17.42 16.15 9.89
CA THR A 172 18.56 15.46 10.54
C THR A 172 18.94 14.15 9.84
N VAL A 173 17.99 13.39 9.29
CA VAL A 173 18.30 12.16 8.55
C VAL A 173 19.11 12.37 7.27
N THR A 174 19.19 13.62 6.79
CA THR A 174 20.00 14.01 5.62
C THR A 174 21.41 14.48 6.02
N GLU A 175 21.66 14.62 7.32
CA GLU A 175 22.92 15.07 7.91
C GLU A 175 23.75 13.88 8.42
N ASP A 176 24.98 14.13 8.88
CA ASP A 176 25.86 13.15 9.53
C ASP A 176 26.10 11.84 8.75
N LEU A 177 26.01 11.89 7.42
CA LEU A 177 26.34 10.77 6.53
C LEU A 177 27.86 10.51 6.40
N LYS A 178 28.69 11.43 6.91
CA LYS A 178 30.15 11.32 6.87
C LYS A 178 30.65 10.19 7.78
N GLY A 179 31.53 9.34 7.28
CA GLY A 179 32.08 8.20 8.00
C GLY A 179 31.16 6.98 8.04
N LYS A 180 30.01 7.02 7.36
CA LYS A 180 29.03 5.92 7.29
C LYS A 180 29.04 5.27 5.91
N VAL A 181 28.80 3.96 5.87
CA VAL A 181 28.47 3.17 4.67
C VAL A 181 27.04 2.66 4.81
N ILE A 182 26.12 3.18 4.00
CA ILE A 182 24.68 2.88 4.10
C ILE A 182 24.18 2.34 2.75
N CYS A 183 23.43 1.24 2.81
CA CYS A 183 22.77 0.65 1.65
C CYS A 183 21.27 0.99 1.70
N GLY A 184 20.76 1.62 0.64
CA GLY A 184 19.34 1.84 0.46
C GLY A 184 18.77 0.92 -0.61
N MET A 185 17.62 0.30 -0.34
CA MET A 185 17.02 -0.70 -1.20
C MET A 185 15.54 -0.42 -1.46
N ASP A 186 15.16 -0.47 -2.73
CA ASP A 186 13.78 -0.48 -3.20
C ASP A 186 13.46 -1.82 -3.86
N ILE A 187 12.69 -2.64 -3.15
CA ILE A 187 12.24 -3.93 -3.66
C ILE A 187 10.95 -3.73 -4.45
N GLY A 188 11.03 -3.82 -5.77
CA GLY A 188 9.88 -3.72 -6.67
C GLY A 188 9.27 -5.07 -7.03
N GLY A 189 8.17 -5.03 -7.79
CA GLY A 189 7.51 -6.24 -8.32
C GLY A 189 8.15 -6.84 -9.57
N THR A 190 9.03 -6.10 -10.24
CA THR A 190 9.70 -6.49 -11.51
C THR A 190 11.22 -6.31 -11.46
N ASP A 191 11.71 -5.54 -10.50
CA ASP A 191 13.11 -5.24 -10.32
C ASP A 191 13.40 -4.94 -8.85
N ILE A 192 14.68 -4.89 -8.49
CA ILE A 192 15.21 -4.41 -7.23
C ILE A 192 16.22 -3.31 -7.55
N LYS A 193 16.12 -2.18 -6.85
CA LYS A 193 17.02 -1.04 -7.03
C LYS A 193 17.76 -0.74 -5.74
N LEU A 194 19.08 -0.63 -5.83
CA LEU A 194 19.94 -0.35 -4.68
C LEU A 194 20.82 0.87 -4.94
N VAL A 195 21.05 1.63 -3.88
CA VAL A 195 22.09 2.65 -3.82
C VAL A 195 23.02 2.34 -2.66
N LEU A 196 24.33 2.44 -2.90
CA LEU A 196 25.32 2.43 -1.82
C LEU A 196 25.82 3.86 -1.61
N VAL A 197 25.78 4.32 -0.37
CA VAL A 197 26.25 5.65 0.03
C VAL A 197 27.43 5.50 0.96
N LYS A 198 28.52 6.20 0.65
CA LYS A 198 29.70 6.29 1.50
C LYS A 198 30.06 7.75 1.70
N ASP A 199 30.24 8.15 2.97
CA ASP A 199 30.64 9.52 3.33
C ASP A 199 29.71 10.62 2.76
N GLY A 200 28.41 10.33 2.64
CA GLY A 200 27.42 11.24 2.05
C GLY A 200 27.47 11.35 0.52
N ILE A 201 28.21 10.48 -0.15
CA ILE A 201 28.30 10.41 -1.61
C ILE A 201 27.72 9.09 -2.11
N ILE A 202 26.92 9.13 -3.17
CA ILE A 202 26.45 7.92 -3.83
C ILE A 202 27.63 7.26 -4.53
N ASP A 203 27.99 6.09 -4.03
CA ASP A 203 29.17 5.33 -4.43
C ASP A 203 28.87 4.39 -5.62
N CYS A 204 27.68 3.77 -5.64
CA CYS A 204 27.19 3.04 -6.80
C CYS A 204 25.67 2.82 -6.78
N TYR A 205 25.16 2.44 -7.95
CA TYR A 205 23.79 2.03 -8.21
C TYR A 205 23.78 0.58 -8.67
N LYS A 206 22.73 -0.17 -8.31
CA LYS A 206 22.48 -1.51 -8.85
C LYS A 206 21.00 -1.66 -9.15
N GLU A 207 20.69 -2.09 -10.36
CA GLU A 207 19.36 -2.55 -10.77
C GLU A 207 19.44 -4.05 -11.04
N TYR A 208 18.42 -4.79 -10.62
CA TYR A 208 18.34 -6.24 -10.73
C TYR A 208 16.92 -6.65 -11.12
N ASP A 209 16.76 -7.17 -12.33
CA ASP A 209 15.46 -7.62 -12.83
C ASP A 209 15.09 -8.97 -12.22
N TRP A 210 13.84 -9.12 -11.80
CA TRP A 210 13.33 -10.38 -11.26
C TRP A 210 11.81 -10.52 -11.47
N PHE A 211 11.28 -11.73 -11.29
CA PHE A 211 9.85 -11.97 -11.41
C PHE A 211 9.32 -12.85 -10.27
N PRO A 212 9.09 -12.26 -9.08
CA PRO A 212 8.79 -13.00 -7.86
C PRO A 212 7.50 -13.84 -7.92
N ALA A 213 6.55 -13.46 -8.79
CA ALA A 213 5.30 -14.18 -8.95
C ALA A 213 5.46 -15.64 -9.41
N LEU A 214 6.60 -16.02 -10.02
CA LEU A 214 6.92 -17.39 -10.41
C LEU A 214 7.65 -18.19 -9.33
N PHE A 215 8.04 -17.56 -8.22
CA PHE A 215 8.75 -18.24 -7.16
C PHE A 215 7.82 -19.18 -6.40
N MET A 216 8.38 -20.31 -5.98
CA MET A 216 7.67 -21.41 -5.35
C MET A 216 7.99 -21.53 -3.85
N THR A 217 9.05 -20.88 -3.38
CA THR A 217 9.42 -20.76 -1.95
C THR A 217 9.91 -19.36 -1.61
N SER A 218 9.82 -18.98 -0.33
CA SER A 218 10.20 -17.66 0.17
C SER A 218 11.71 -17.42 0.13
N ASN A 219 12.53 -18.48 0.15
CA ASN A 219 13.98 -18.35 -0.03
C ASN A 219 14.35 -17.77 -1.39
N GLN A 220 13.56 -18.05 -2.44
CA GLN A 220 13.79 -17.45 -3.75
C GLN A 220 13.55 -15.93 -3.75
N LEU A 221 12.86 -15.38 -2.74
CA LEU A 221 12.76 -13.94 -2.51
C LEU A 221 13.94 -13.40 -1.69
N VAL A 222 14.33 -14.12 -0.64
CA VAL A 222 15.36 -13.68 0.33
C VAL A 222 16.78 -13.76 -0.26
N GLU A 223 17.10 -14.84 -0.97
CA GLU A 223 18.45 -15.10 -1.48
C GLU A 223 18.96 -14.02 -2.45
N PRO A 224 18.18 -13.56 -3.46
CA PRO A 224 18.62 -12.47 -4.33
C PRO A 224 18.85 -11.15 -3.58
N ILE A 225 18.01 -10.82 -2.60
CA ILE A 225 18.17 -9.60 -1.79
C ILE A 225 19.50 -9.65 -1.02
N CYS A 226 19.79 -10.77 -0.35
CA CYS A 226 21.05 -10.98 0.36
C CYS A 226 22.27 -10.99 -0.58
N LEU A 227 22.14 -11.57 -1.77
CA LEU A 227 23.18 -11.59 -2.80
C LEU A 227 23.59 -10.16 -3.20
N LEU A 228 22.61 -9.28 -3.43
CA LEU A 228 22.85 -7.90 -3.85
C LEU A 228 23.58 -7.10 -2.75
N VAL A 229 23.24 -7.31 -1.48
CA VAL A 229 23.97 -6.69 -0.36
C VAL A 229 25.43 -7.16 -0.30
N ARG A 230 25.67 -8.47 -0.48
CA ARG A 230 27.03 -9.01 -0.55
C ARG A 230 27.83 -8.43 -1.72
N LEU A 231 27.19 -8.22 -2.87
CA LEU A 231 27.82 -7.58 -4.03
C LEU A 231 28.27 -6.14 -3.72
N LEU A 232 27.40 -5.33 -3.12
CA LEU A 232 27.72 -3.96 -2.76
C LEU A 232 28.82 -3.89 -1.70
N ARG A 233 28.81 -4.80 -0.72
CA ARG A 233 29.90 -4.94 0.26
C ARG A 233 31.22 -5.29 -0.42
N ALA A 234 31.22 -6.23 -1.36
CA ALA A 234 32.41 -6.61 -2.12
C ALA A 234 32.98 -5.43 -2.92
N LYS A 235 32.11 -4.67 -3.61
CA LYS A 235 32.47 -3.45 -4.35
C LYS A 235 33.20 -2.45 -3.47
N ILE A 236 32.57 -2.02 -2.37
CA ILE A 236 33.13 -0.94 -1.53
C ILE A 236 34.38 -1.37 -0.78
N SER A 237 34.49 -2.65 -0.44
CA SER A 237 35.70 -3.23 0.16
C SER A 237 36.87 -3.18 -0.81
N LEU A 238 36.63 -3.56 -2.08
CA LEU A 238 37.66 -3.55 -3.11
C LEU A 238 38.13 -2.12 -3.43
N ASP A 239 37.21 -1.16 -3.51
CA ASP A 239 37.53 0.25 -3.73
C ASP A 239 38.34 0.85 -2.56
N SER A 240 38.01 0.45 -1.32
CA SER A 240 38.68 0.96 -0.12
C SER A 240 40.06 0.32 0.13
N SER A 241 40.39 -0.78 -0.57
CA SER A 241 41.71 -1.40 -0.43
C SER A 241 42.82 -0.47 -0.98
N ILE A 242 43.96 -0.38 -0.30
CA ILE A 242 45.02 0.58 -0.67
C ILE A 242 45.98 -0.01 -1.72
N GLU A 243 46.05 -1.34 -1.84
CA GLU A 243 47.03 -2.02 -2.69
C GLU A 243 46.57 -2.11 -4.15
N LEU A 244 47.24 -1.38 -5.05
CA LEU A 244 47.04 -1.47 -6.50
C LEU A 244 47.84 -2.64 -7.08
N THR A 245 47.17 -3.77 -7.26
CA THR A 245 47.74 -4.98 -7.91
C THR A 245 47.04 -5.27 -9.24
N GLN A 246 47.68 -6.05 -10.12
CA GLN A 246 47.04 -6.53 -11.35
C GLN A 246 45.78 -7.36 -11.05
N GLN A 247 45.80 -8.12 -9.95
CA GLN A 247 44.65 -8.88 -9.48
C GLN A 247 43.50 -7.96 -9.09
N LYS A 248 43.76 -6.90 -8.32
CA LYS A 248 42.75 -5.88 -7.99
C LYS A 248 42.13 -5.26 -9.23
N SER A 249 42.95 -4.85 -10.21
CA SER A 249 42.43 -4.27 -11.46
C SER A 249 41.52 -5.23 -12.22
N SER A 250 41.84 -6.52 -12.23
CA SER A 250 40.97 -7.56 -12.79
C SER A 250 39.65 -7.67 -12.01
N LEU A 251 39.72 -7.68 -10.68
CA LEU A 251 38.54 -7.78 -9.82
C LEU A 251 37.63 -6.55 -9.91
N LEU A 252 38.19 -5.35 -10.12
CA LEU A 252 37.41 -4.13 -10.35
C LEU A 252 36.60 -4.22 -11.65
N SER A 253 37.20 -4.79 -12.70
CA SER A 253 36.48 -5.06 -13.96
C SER A 253 35.39 -6.12 -13.78
N ASP A 254 35.69 -7.19 -13.02
CA ASP A 254 34.72 -8.24 -12.70
C ASP A 254 33.53 -7.66 -11.90
N ILE A 255 33.79 -6.83 -10.89
CA ILE A 255 32.74 -6.13 -10.11
C ILE A 255 31.90 -5.21 -10.99
N ALA A 256 32.52 -4.41 -11.86
CA ALA A 256 31.77 -3.55 -12.79
C ALA A 256 30.81 -4.38 -13.67
N SER A 257 31.26 -5.55 -14.14
CA SER A 257 30.41 -6.46 -14.92
C SER A 257 29.30 -7.13 -14.08
N ALA A 258 29.53 -7.38 -12.79
CA ALA A 258 28.54 -7.94 -11.87
C ALA A 258 27.49 -6.90 -11.44
N LEU A 259 27.83 -5.61 -11.45
CA LEU A 259 26.90 -4.51 -11.20
C LEU A 259 25.97 -4.23 -12.38
N ASP A 260 26.33 -4.66 -13.59
CA ASP A 260 25.47 -4.51 -14.77
C ASP A 260 24.08 -5.13 -14.52
N LYS A 261 23.02 -4.49 -15.03
CA LYS A 261 21.64 -4.93 -14.79
C LYS A 261 21.35 -6.32 -15.34
N GLU A 262 22.04 -6.74 -16.38
CA GLU A 262 21.90 -8.05 -17.03
C GLU A 262 22.77 -9.13 -16.39
N ALA A 263 23.51 -8.82 -15.32
CA ALA A 263 24.36 -9.78 -14.63
C ALA A 263 23.53 -10.89 -13.96
N THR A 264 23.86 -12.15 -14.27
CA THR A 264 23.22 -13.32 -13.66
C THR A 264 23.66 -13.56 -12.21
N ASP A 265 22.81 -14.19 -11.40
CA ASP A 265 23.11 -14.56 -10.01
C ASP A 265 24.42 -15.34 -9.88
N SER A 266 24.63 -16.33 -10.76
CA SER A 266 25.85 -17.15 -10.79
C SER A 266 27.11 -16.32 -11.03
N HIS A 267 27.02 -15.33 -11.92
CA HIS A 267 28.14 -14.42 -12.20
C HIS A 267 28.42 -13.52 -11.00
N MET A 268 27.39 -12.91 -10.40
CA MET A 268 27.54 -12.11 -9.19
C MET A 268 28.19 -12.91 -8.05
N LEU A 269 27.74 -14.16 -7.82
CA LEU A 269 28.29 -15.05 -6.80
C LEU A 269 29.77 -15.41 -7.04
N ASP A 270 30.16 -15.69 -8.29
CA ASP A 270 31.55 -15.97 -8.65
C ASP A 270 32.46 -14.77 -8.35
N VAL A 271 32.03 -13.57 -8.78
CA VAL A 271 32.77 -12.33 -8.53
C VAL A 271 32.90 -12.03 -7.04
N ILE A 272 31.80 -12.14 -6.28
CA ILE A 272 31.80 -11.96 -4.81
C ILE A 272 32.81 -12.92 -4.17
N SER A 273 32.76 -14.20 -4.54
CA SER A 273 33.65 -15.23 -3.97
C SER A 273 35.12 -14.95 -4.24
N LYS A 274 35.45 -14.42 -5.44
CA LYS A 274 36.81 -14.00 -5.77
C LYS A 274 37.27 -12.80 -4.93
N VAL A 275 36.40 -11.81 -4.72
CA VAL A 275 36.71 -10.63 -3.90
C VAL A 275 36.85 -10.98 -2.42
N GLU A 276 35.93 -11.76 -1.87
CA GLU A 276 36.00 -12.26 -0.48
C GLU A 276 37.28 -13.06 -0.24
N LYS A 277 37.71 -13.87 -1.23
CA LYS A 277 39.00 -14.58 -1.16
C LYS A 277 40.21 -13.65 -1.26
N TYR A 278 40.11 -12.55 -2.00
CA TYR A 278 41.21 -11.60 -2.16
C TYR A 278 41.40 -10.72 -0.92
N LEU A 279 40.32 -10.27 -0.30
CA LEU A 279 40.34 -9.34 0.84
C LEU A 279 40.33 -10.05 2.20
N HIS A 280 39.91 -11.32 2.26
CA HIS A 280 39.81 -12.07 3.52
C HIS A 280 39.03 -11.29 4.60
N ASP A 281 39.69 -10.92 5.69
CA ASP A 281 39.10 -10.21 6.82
C ASP A 281 39.07 -8.68 6.64
N ASP A 282 39.67 -8.13 5.56
CA ASP A 282 39.74 -6.70 5.27
C ASP A 282 38.49 -6.15 4.56
N MET A 283 37.37 -6.88 4.64
CA MET A 283 36.10 -6.46 4.06
C MET A 283 35.48 -5.33 4.87
N VAL A 284 35.13 -4.24 4.19
CA VAL A 284 34.38 -3.12 4.78
C VAL A 284 33.05 -3.62 5.33
N GLU A 285 32.69 -3.13 6.51
CA GLU A 285 31.38 -3.35 7.10
C GLU A 285 30.40 -2.29 6.62
N ILE A 286 29.17 -2.70 6.32
CA ILE A 286 28.06 -1.77 6.08
C ILE A 286 27.51 -1.37 7.45
N ASP A 287 27.30 -0.08 7.69
CA ASP A 287 26.79 0.44 8.97
C ASP A 287 25.26 0.30 9.06
N ALA A 288 24.55 0.49 7.94
CA ALA A 288 23.09 0.38 7.92
C ALA A 288 22.51 -0.06 6.57
N ILE A 289 21.36 -0.72 6.63
CA ILE A 289 20.49 -1.03 5.49
C ILE A 289 19.11 -0.41 5.76
N GLY A 290 18.62 0.35 4.79
CA GLY A 290 17.21 0.72 4.70
C GLY A 290 16.57 0.01 3.51
N LEU A 291 15.40 -0.56 3.72
CA LEU A 291 14.72 -1.35 2.71
C LEU A 291 13.23 -1.01 2.67
N CYS A 292 12.71 -0.66 1.49
CA CYS A 292 11.27 -0.69 1.25
C CYS A 292 10.84 -1.99 0.56
N TYR A 293 9.77 -2.59 1.07
CA TYR A 293 9.22 -3.86 0.61
C TYR A 293 7.77 -3.68 0.10
N PRO A 294 7.37 -4.31 -1.02
CA PRO A 294 6.10 -4.04 -1.68
C PRO A 294 4.96 -4.92 -1.14
N ASP A 295 4.90 -5.03 0.19
CA ASP A 295 3.87 -5.75 0.95
C ASP A 295 3.81 -5.22 2.39
N VAL A 296 2.89 -5.72 3.21
CA VAL A 296 2.71 -5.26 4.58
C VAL A 296 3.95 -5.53 5.43
N VAL A 297 4.49 -4.46 6.01
CA VAL A 297 5.61 -4.48 6.96
C VAL A 297 5.18 -3.84 8.26
N VAL A 298 5.37 -4.54 9.36
CA VAL A 298 5.09 -4.04 10.71
C VAL A 298 6.29 -4.34 11.60
N ASN A 299 6.83 -3.33 12.28
CA ASN A 299 7.97 -3.46 13.19
C ASN A 299 9.16 -4.22 12.56
N ASN A 300 9.64 -3.77 11.39
CA ASN A 300 10.70 -4.39 10.59
C ASN A 300 10.43 -5.84 10.11
N LYS A 301 9.20 -6.37 10.27
CA LYS A 301 8.83 -7.72 9.83
C LYS A 301 7.87 -7.68 8.65
N VAL A 302 8.15 -8.48 7.61
CA VAL A 302 7.22 -8.67 6.48
C VAL A 302 6.11 -9.62 6.92
N VAL A 303 4.89 -9.12 7.06
CA VAL A 303 3.73 -9.85 7.61
C VAL A 303 2.55 -9.90 6.64
N GLY A 304 2.74 -9.42 5.41
CA GLY A 304 1.77 -9.45 4.33
C GLY A 304 1.56 -10.84 3.74
N GLY A 305 1.70 -10.99 2.42
CA GLY A 305 1.61 -12.28 1.73
C GLY A 305 0.27 -12.53 1.01
N GLU A 306 -0.63 -11.53 0.99
CA GLU A 306 -1.86 -11.59 0.21
C GLU A 306 -1.70 -10.98 -1.19
N CYS A 307 -0.56 -10.37 -1.49
CA CYS A 307 -0.29 -9.74 -2.79
C CYS A 307 -0.01 -10.74 -3.93
N TYR A 308 -0.01 -10.26 -5.18
CA TYR A 308 0.27 -11.07 -6.37
C TYR A 308 1.72 -11.62 -6.41
N LYS A 309 2.67 -10.92 -5.76
CA LYS A 309 4.11 -11.24 -5.87
C LYS A 309 4.46 -12.58 -5.22
N VAL A 310 3.69 -13.02 -4.23
CA VAL A 310 3.88 -14.32 -3.56
C VAL A 310 2.90 -15.39 -4.04
N ARG A 311 2.19 -15.14 -5.15
CA ARG A 311 1.14 -16.04 -5.66
C ARG A 311 1.67 -17.45 -5.95
N GLY A 312 2.86 -17.58 -6.53
CA GLY A 312 3.47 -18.88 -6.80
C GLY A 312 3.70 -19.70 -5.52
N ILE A 313 4.25 -19.05 -4.49
CA ILE A 313 4.49 -19.64 -3.16
C ILE A 313 3.16 -20.03 -2.51
N ARG A 314 2.17 -19.13 -2.52
CA ARG A 314 0.84 -19.37 -1.92
C ARG A 314 0.08 -20.51 -2.59
N ASN A 315 0.23 -20.66 -3.91
CA ASN A 315 -0.44 -21.71 -4.68
C ASN A 315 0.37 -23.00 -4.73
N ASN A 316 1.55 -23.06 -4.10
CA ASN A 316 2.39 -24.24 -4.08
C ASN A 316 1.87 -25.26 -3.05
N ALA A 317 1.14 -26.27 -3.53
CA ALA A 317 0.60 -27.35 -2.71
C ALA A 317 1.67 -28.24 -2.04
N ALA A 318 2.95 -28.12 -2.44
CA ALA A 318 4.04 -28.93 -1.87
C ALA A 318 4.60 -28.37 -0.56
N ILE A 319 4.23 -27.14 -0.16
CA ILE A 319 4.73 -26.49 1.05
C ILE A 319 3.60 -26.03 1.96
N ASN A 320 3.92 -25.79 3.23
CA ASN A 320 3.06 -25.02 4.11
C ASN A 320 3.43 -23.54 3.94
N PHE A 321 2.55 -22.76 3.31
CA PHE A 321 2.77 -21.35 3.02
C PHE A 321 3.18 -20.56 4.27
N GLU A 322 2.42 -20.66 5.37
CA GLU A 322 2.69 -19.87 6.59
C GLU A 322 4.04 -20.22 7.21
N LYS A 323 4.45 -21.50 7.16
CA LYS A 323 5.76 -21.92 7.67
C LYS A 323 6.91 -21.44 6.78
N ASP A 324 6.73 -21.51 5.45
CA ASP A 324 7.74 -21.07 4.49
C ASP A 324 7.90 -19.54 4.49
N PHE A 325 6.79 -18.81 4.62
CA PHE A 325 6.74 -17.35 4.63
C PHE A 325 7.54 -16.73 5.78
N LEU A 326 7.75 -17.46 6.89
CA LEU A 326 8.60 -17.01 8.00
C LEU A 326 10.03 -16.65 7.57
N ASN A 327 10.56 -17.28 6.51
CA ASN A 327 11.86 -16.91 5.96
C ASN A 327 11.87 -15.46 5.46
N LEU A 328 10.78 -15.04 4.79
CA LEU A 328 10.61 -13.66 4.34
C LEU A 328 10.25 -12.73 5.50
N THR A 329 9.42 -13.17 6.44
CA THR A 329 9.09 -12.40 7.65
C THR A 329 10.34 -11.99 8.43
N HIS A 330 11.35 -12.86 8.46
CA HIS A 330 12.62 -12.63 9.13
C HIS A 330 13.75 -12.16 8.20
N LEU A 331 13.42 -11.53 7.06
CA LEU A 331 14.40 -10.95 6.13
C LEU A 331 15.39 -10.01 6.84
N ASP A 332 14.92 -9.25 7.83
CA ASP A 332 15.75 -8.40 8.67
C ASP A 332 16.90 -9.16 9.33
N THR A 333 16.61 -10.35 9.85
CA THR A 333 17.61 -11.23 10.50
C THR A 333 18.67 -11.67 9.50
N SER A 334 18.25 -12.03 8.28
CA SER A 334 19.17 -12.44 7.21
C SER A 334 20.07 -11.29 6.76
N LEU A 335 19.53 -10.07 6.66
CA LEU A 335 20.29 -8.88 6.30
C LEU A 335 21.25 -8.45 7.41
N HIS A 336 20.85 -8.58 8.67
CA HIS A 336 21.68 -8.22 9.83
C HIS A 336 22.98 -9.05 9.89
N GLN A 337 22.96 -10.28 9.38
CA GLN A 337 24.14 -11.14 9.29
C GLN A 337 25.18 -10.66 8.27
N LEU A 338 24.80 -9.74 7.37
CA LEU A 338 25.66 -9.25 6.29
C LEU A 338 26.31 -7.90 6.58
N ILE A 339 25.90 -7.25 7.68
CA ILE A 339 26.36 -5.91 8.06
C ILE A 339 27.13 -5.95 9.39
N LYS A 340 27.59 -4.78 9.84
CA LYS A 340 28.25 -4.62 11.13
C LYS A 340 27.38 -5.17 12.27
N LYS A 341 28.00 -5.77 13.29
CA LYS A 341 27.31 -6.41 14.42
C LYS A 341 26.24 -5.52 15.09
N ASP A 342 26.58 -4.26 15.34
CA ASP A 342 25.70 -3.25 15.95
C ASP A 342 25.11 -2.31 14.89
N GLY A 343 25.14 -2.70 13.62
CA GLY A 343 24.56 -1.95 12.50
C GLY A 343 23.03 -1.99 12.52
N VAL A 344 22.42 -1.22 11.62
CA VAL A 344 20.96 -1.04 11.57
C VAL A 344 20.37 -1.71 10.35
N VAL A 345 19.28 -2.47 10.51
CA VAL A 345 18.43 -2.92 9.40
C VAL A 345 17.02 -2.45 9.64
N ASN A 346 16.56 -1.52 8.81
CA ASN A 346 15.22 -0.97 8.87
C ASN A 346 14.45 -1.37 7.61
N ILE A 347 13.33 -2.07 7.81
CA ILE A 347 12.45 -2.54 6.74
C ILE A 347 11.11 -1.87 6.90
N ILE A 348 10.55 -1.36 5.81
CA ILE A 348 9.24 -0.71 5.81
C ILE A 348 8.48 -0.99 4.51
N ASN A 349 7.17 -0.77 4.51
CA ASN A 349 6.38 -0.84 3.29
C ASN A 349 6.74 0.31 2.31
N ASP A 350 6.60 0.06 1.01
CA ASP A 350 6.84 1.00 -0.09
C ASP A 350 5.99 2.28 -0.02
N GLY A 351 4.74 2.18 0.42
CA GLY A 351 3.85 3.32 0.64
C GLY A 351 4.40 4.30 1.69
N PRO A 352 4.56 3.89 2.96
CA PRO A 352 5.17 4.75 3.98
C PRO A 352 6.58 5.21 3.64
N MET A 353 7.40 4.41 2.92
CA MET A 353 8.68 4.88 2.40
C MET A 353 8.51 6.06 1.44
N ALA A 354 7.55 5.99 0.51
CA ALA A 354 7.26 7.09 -0.40
C ALA A 354 6.82 8.36 0.37
N SER A 355 6.02 8.20 1.42
CA SER A 355 5.58 9.32 2.27
C SER A 355 6.72 9.94 3.07
N PHE A 356 7.58 9.09 3.64
CA PHE A 356 8.78 9.51 4.35
C PHE A 356 9.75 10.26 3.42
N THR A 357 10.01 9.70 2.25
CA THR A 357 10.87 10.33 1.23
C THR A 357 10.30 11.69 0.83
N ALA A 358 8.99 11.77 0.56
CA ALA A 358 8.32 13.03 0.26
C ALA A 358 8.47 14.06 1.39
N ALA A 359 8.26 13.65 2.64
CA ALA A 359 8.39 14.53 3.79
C ALA A 359 9.82 15.08 3.95
N VAL A 360 10.84 14.25 3.74
CA VAL A 360 12.25 14.65 3.75
C VAL A 360 12.53 15.69 2.67
N GLU A 361 12.07 15.47 1.43
CA GLU A 361 12.29 16.40 0.32
C GLU A 361 11.50 17.72 0.46
N ILE A 362 10.30 17.66 1.03
CA ILE A 362 9.49 18.85 1.35
C ILE A 362 10.19 19.64 2.46
N ALA A 363 10.64 18.98 3.54
CA ALA A 363 11.34 19.64 4.64
C ALA A 363 12.66 20.30 4.22
N ALA A 364 13.29 19.80 3.16
CA ALA A 364 14.51 20.39 2.59
C ALA A 364 14.26 21.65 1.74
N SER A 365 13.05 21.86 1.22
CA SER A 365 12.72 22.99 0.32
C SER A 365 11.74 23.99 0.90
N MET A 366 10.89 23.56 1.83
CA MET A 366 9.82 24.35 2.44
C MET A 366 10.03 24.49 3.94
N PRO A 367 9.39 25.47 4.61
CA PRO A 367 9.41 25.56 6.06
C PRO A 367 8.92 24.26 6.72
N SER A 368 9.62 23.79 7.75
CA SER A 368 9.29 22.55 8.47
C SER A 368 7.85 22.50 8.99
N SER A 369 7.23 23.66 9.24
CA SER A 369 5.83 23.79 9.62
C SER A 369 4.87 23.08 8.64
N VAL A 370 5.22 22.95 7.36
CA VAL A 370 4.38 22.29 6.34
C VAL A 370 4.24 20.79 6.62
N VAL A 371 5.25 20.16 7.20
CA VAL A 371 5.28 18.71 7.47
C VAL A 371 5.00 18.36 8.94
N THR A 372 4.75 19.34 9.82
CA THR A 372 4.44 19.12 11.26
C THR A 372 3.17 18.31 11.52
N LYS A 373 2.29 18.21 10.52
CA LYS A 373 1.09 17.36 10.55
C LYS A 373 1.28 16.00 9.88
N GLY A 374 2.49 15.73 9.39
CA GLY A 374 2.80 14.54 8.63
C GLY A 374 2.50 14.68 7.13
N VAL A 375 2.80 13.62 6.40
CA VAL A 375 2.62 13.54 4.94
C VAL A 375 1.89 12.24 4.61
N LEU A 376 0.82 12.34 3.83
CA LEU A 376 0.10 11.22 3.25
C LEU A 376 0.42 11.14 1.76
N ALA A 377 0.91 10.01 1.30
CA ALA A 377 1.19 9.79 -0.12
C ALA A 377 0.20 8.82 -0.75
N TYR A 378 -0.29 9.17 -1.94
CA TYR A 378 -1.01 8.26 -2.82
C TYR A 378 -0.20 7.96 -4.09
N THR A 379 0.03 6.69 -4.37
CA THR A 379 0.64 6.26 -5.64
C THR A 379 -0.46 5.80 -6.58
N LEU A 380 -0.76 6.64 -7.59
CA LEU A 380 -1.81 6.40 -8.57
C LEU A 380 -1.25 5.70 -9.82
N GLY A 381 -1.37 4.38 -9.86
CA GLY A 381 -0.87 3.55 -10.96
C GLY A 381 -1.77 2.36 -11.29
N THR A 382 -1.15 1.17 -11.40
CA THR A 382 -1.87 -0.10 -11.61
C THR A 382 -2.86 -0.36 -10.48
N GLU A 383 -2.43 -0.12 -9.25
CA GLU A 383 -3.23 -0.14 -8.03
C GLU A 383 -2.97 1.18 -7.27
N LEU A 384 -3.80 1.48 -6.27
CA LEU A 384 -3.54 2.58 -5.35
C LEU A 384 -2.51 2.11 -4.31
N GLY A 385 -1.34 2.75 -4.28
CA GLY A 385 -0.43 2.69 -3.13
C GLY A 385 -0.81 3.78 -2.13
N THR A 386 -0.62 3.52 -0.83
CA THR A 386 -0.84 4.53 0.21
C THR A 386 0.24 4.43 1.27
N GLY A 387 0.73 5.58 1.71
CA GLY A 387 1.63 5.68 2.85
C GLY A 387 1.29 6.87 3.71
N TRP A 388 1.71 6.81 4.98
CA TRP A 388 1.61 7.91 5.91
C TRP A 388 2.82 7.96 6.82
N VAL A 389 3.34 9.17 7.04
CA VAL A 389 4.32 9.46 8.08
C VAL A 389 3.78 10.60 8.96
N LYS A 390 3.96 10.49 10.27
CA LYS A 390 3.54 11.53 11.23
C LYS A 390 4.48 12.72 11.19
N GLY A 391 4.06 13.86 11.75
CA GLY A 391 4.86 15.08 11.72
C GLY A 391 6.20 15.04 12.47
N ASN A 392 6.33 14.17 13.47
CA ASN A 392 7.61 13.88 14.12
C ASN A 392 8.47 12.84 13.37
N GLY A 393 8.06 12.44 12.17
CA GLY A 393 8.75 11.45 11.35
C GLY A 393 8.53 9.99 11.76
N SER A 394 7.76 9.72 12.82
CA SER A 394 7.39 8.35 13.17
C SER A 394 6.40 7.76 12.17
N ILE A 395 6.53 6.47 11.88
CA ILE A 395 5.61 5.73 11.02
C ILE A 395 4.91 4.69 11.90
N PRO A 396 3.56 4.68 11.95
CA PRO A 396 2.85 3.74 12.79
C PRO A 396 3.07 2.29 12.34
N ASN A 397 3.18 1.39 13.33
CA ASN A 397 3.35 -0.04 13.11
C ASN A 397 1.99 -0.73 12.84
N ILE A 398 1.39 -0.40 11.69
CA ILE A 398 0.07 -0.90 11.25
C ILE A 398 0.13 -1.43 9.82
N PRO A 399 -0.84 -2.26 9.39
CA PRO A 399 -0.87 -2.77 8.02
C PRO A 399 -1.01 -1.70 6.94
N LEU A 400 -1.84 -0.69 7.19
CA LEU A 400 -2.15 0.39 6.25
C LEU A 400 -2.62 -0.11 4.86
N GLU A 401 -3.41 -1.19 4.80
CA GLU A 401 -3.92 -1.73 3.54
C GLU A 401 -5.12 -0.93 3.00
N ILE A 402 -4.91 0.37 2.76
CA ILE A 402 -5.96 1.30 2.35
C ILE A 402 -6.58 0.94 1.01
N TYR A 403 -5.83 0.29 0.11
CA TYR A 403 -6.34 -0.17 -1.18
C TYR A 403 -7.51 -1.15 -1.06
N ASN A 404 -7.65 -1.82 0.10
CA ASN A 404 -8.74 -2.73 0.40
C ASN A 404 -9.97 -2.06 1.02
N LEU A 405 -9.90 -0.81 1.49
CA LEU A 405 -11.08 -0.22 2.16
C LEU A 405 -12.27 -0.18 1.20
N ILE A 406 -13.42 -0.58 1.72
CA ILE A 406 -14.71 -0.50 1.04
C ILE A 406 -15.21 0.93 1.18
N ILE A 407 -15.29 1.65 0.07
CA ILE A 407 -15.86 3.00 0.02
C ILE A 407 -17.26 3.02 -0.58
N ASP A 408 -17.63 2.02 -1.39
CA ASP A 408 -18.92 1.97 -2.08
C ASP A 408 -19.77 0.75 -1.67
N LEU A 409 -20.91 1.03 -1.03
CA LEU A 409 -21.91 0.02 -0.65
C LEU A 409 -23.00 -0.15 -1.72
N GLY A 410 -22.99 0.66 -2.77
CA GLY A 410 -23.96 0.71 -3.86
C GLY A 410 -23.52 -0.05 -5.11
N SER A 411 -23.70 0.55 -6.29
CA SER A 411 -23.26 0.04 -7.59
C SER A 411 -23.60 -1.44 -7.85
N PHE A 412 -24.85 -1.85 -7.55
CA PHE A 412 -25.27 -3.26 -7.55
C PHE A 412 -25.19 -3.91 -8.94
N VAL A 413 -25.30 -3.14 -10.00
CA VAL A 413 -25.14 -3.61 -11.38
C VAL A 413 -23.72 -4.12 -11.59
N GLU A 414 -22.73 -3.31 -11.20
CA GLU A 414 -21.32 -3.61 -11.36
C GLU A 414 -20.83 -4.73 -10.42
N LYS A 415 -21.47 -4.90 -9.27
CA LYS A 415 -21.20 -6.01 -8.33
C LYS A 415 -21.44 -7.40 -8.93
N GLN A 416 -22.29 -7.52 -9.96
CA GLN A 416 -22.64 -8.81 -10.55
C GLN A 416 -21.53 -9.37 -11.46
N TYR A 417 -20.58 -8.54 -11.90
CA TYR A 417 -19.53 -8.99 -12.80
C TYR A 417 -18.38 -9.68 -12.06
N HIS A 418 -17.79 -10.70 -12.69
CA HIS A 418 -16.55 -11.32 -12.21
C HIS A 418 -15.46 -10.27 -11.99
N SER A 419 -14.61 -10.44 -10.97
CA SER A 419 -13.61 -9.44 -10.57
C SER A 419 -12.63 -9.05 -11.68
N ASP A 420 -12.37 -9.94 -12.64
CA ASP A 420 -11.55 -9.65 -13.82
C ASP A 420 -12.24 -8.88 -14.95
N ASP A 421 -13.58 -8.78 -14.94
CA ASP A 421 -14.30 -7.95 -15.92
C ASP A 421 -14.04 -6.47 -15.62
N ILE A 422 -13.76 -5.68 -16.66
CA ILE A 422 -13.47 -4.24 -16.53
C ILE A 422 -14.60 -3.49 -15.80
N ARG A 423 -15.86 -3.90 -15.99
CA ARG A 423 -17.02 -3.25 -15.38
C ARG A 423 -17.14 -3.53 -13.88
N SER A 424 -16.45 -4.55 -13.37
CA SER A 424 -16.61 -5.02 -12.01
C SER A 424 -16.04 -4.06 -10.98
N ILE A 425 -16.72 -3.98 -9.83
CA ILE A 425 -16.20 -3.34 -8.61
C ILE A 425 -15.70 -4.36 -7.58
N ASN A 426 -15.64 -5.65 -7.92
CA ASN A 426 -15.17 -6.70 -7.02
C ASN A 426 -13.65 -6.73 -6.97
N ASN A 427 -13.08 -6.61 -5.78
CA ASN A 427 -11.65 -6.70 -5.53
C ASN A 427 -11.05 -7.99 -6.11
N PHE A 428 -9.87 -7.90 -6.74
CA PHE A 428 -9.25 -9.06 -7.40
C PHE A 428 -8.86 -10.18 -6.42
N ASN A 429 -8.53 -9.84 -5.17
CA ASN A 429 -8.03 -10.79 -4.18
C ASN A 429 -9.13 -11.27 -3.23
N THR A 430 -9.98 -10.36 -2.76
CA THR A 430 -11.01 -10.67 -1.74
C THR A 430 -12.37 -10.97 -2.34
N ASN A 431 -12.61 -10.57 -3.59
CA ASN A 431 -13.93 -10.50 -4.24
C ASN A 431 -14.96 -9.63 -3.48
N LEU A 432 -14.52 -8.83 -2.49
CA LEU A 432 -15.40 -7.84 -1.87
C LEU A 432 -15.67 -6.72 -2.87
N PRO A 433 -16.94 -6.30 -3.04
CA PRO A 433 -17.25 -5.18 -3.90
C PRO A 433 -16.93 -3.85 -3.23
N GLY A 434 -16.72 -2.82 -4.06
CA GLY A 434 -16.68 -1.44 -3.58
C GLY A 434 -15.35 -1.03 -2.94
N THR A 435 -14.33 -1.87 -3.03
CA THR A 435 -12.99 -1.55 -2.52
C THR A 435 -12.29 -0.52 -3.40
N ILE A 436 -11.50 0.38 -2.80
CA ILE A 436 -10.79 1.47 -3.50
C ILE A 436 -9.94 1.01 -4.68
N GLN A 437 -9.39 -0.22 -4.64
CA GLN A 437 -8.65 -0.84 -5.75
C GLN A 437 -9.33 -0.66 -7.12
N LYS A 438 -10.67 -0.60 -7.18
CA LYS A 438 -11.50 -0.48 -8.39
C LYS A 438 -11.97 0.95 -8.70
N PHE A 439 -11.52 1.96 -7.95
CA PHE A 439 -11.98 3.34 -8.05
C PHE A 439 -10.87 4.34 -8.34
N CYS A 440 -9.71 4.23 -7.68
CA CYS A 440 -8.67 5.28 -7.75
C CYS A 440 -7.43 4.89 -8.58
N SER A 441 -7.46 3.73 -9.24
CA SER A 441 -6.37 3.20 -10.07
C SER A 441 -6.71 3.26 -11.56
N GLN A 442 -5.83 2.77 -12.43
CA GLN A 442 -6.15 2.55 -13.85
C GLN A 442 -7.45 1.74 -14.03
N SER A 443 -7.74 0.79 -13.13
CA SER A 443 -8.98 0.00 -13.18
C SER A 443 -10.21 0.87 -12.96
N GLY A 444 -10.13 1.92 -12.15
CA GLY A 444 -11.20 2.90 -11.98
C GLY A 444 -11.50 3.66 -13.28
N VAL A 445 -10.45 4.10 -13.99
CA VAL A 445 -10.58 4.79 -15.28
C VAL A 445 -11.23 3.87 -16.31
N PHE A 446 -10.74 2.63 -16.44
CA PHE A 446 -11.26 1.66 -17.42
C PHE A 446 -12.71 1.28 -17.11
N ARG A 447 -13.02 1.03 -15.84
CA ARG A 447 -14.38 0.70 -15.41
C ARG A 447 -15.36 1.82 -15.78
N MET A 448 -14.99 3.06 -15.50
CA MET A 448 -15.85 4.21 -15.81
C MET A 448 -15.97 4.46 -17.32
N ALA A 449 -14.93 4.17 -18.11
CA ALA A 449 -15.04 4.18 -19.57
C ALA A 449 -16.10 3.19 -20.05
N LEU A 450 -16.08 1.96 -19.54
CA LEU A 450 -17.08 0.93 -19.87
C LEU A 450 -18.47 1.22 -19.29
N LYS A 451 -18.55 2.05 -18.25
CA LYS A 451 -19.82 2.52 -17.69
C LYS A 451 -20.46 3.58 -18.57
N TYR A 452 -19.70 4.59 -19.01
CA TYR A 452 -20.26 5.76 -19.69
C TYR A 452 -20.17 5.70 -21.21
N PHE A 453 -19.07 5.21 -21.80
CA PHE A 453 -18.88 5.28 -23.24
C PHE A 453 -19.94 4.52 -24.05
N PRO A 454 -20.39 3.31 -23.68
CA PRO A 454 -21.39 2.60 -24.49
C PRO A 454 -22.68 3.41 -24.74
N SER A 455 -23.09 4.26 -23.80
CA SER A 455 -24.28 5.10 -23.91
C SER A 455 -24.00 6.55 -24.30
N GLU A 456 -22.94 7.17 -23.75
CA GLU A 456 -22.66 8.60 -23.89
C GLU A 456 -21.68 8.92 -25.04
N ARG A 457 -20.73 8.02 -25.32
CA ARG A 457 -19.69 8.15 -26.37
C ARG A 457 -19.49 6.82 -27.11
N PRO A 458 -20.51 6.31 -27.84
CA PRO A 458 -20.44 5.02 -28.50
C PRO A 458 -19.35 4.96 -29.58
N ASP A 459 -18.96 6.11 -30.12
CA ASP A 459 -17.81 6.28 -31.01
C ASP A 459 -16.48 5.97 -30.31
N LEU A 460 -16.26 6.49 -29.09
CA LEU A 460 -15.07 6.14 -28.29
C LEU A 460 -15.12 4.69 -27.84
N PHE A 461 -16.29 4.16 -27.46
CA PHE A 461 -16.39 2.73 -27.14
C PHE A 461 -15.97 1.85 -28.33
N LYS A 462 -16.39 2.21 -29.55
CA LYS A 462 -15.95 1.53 -30.78
C LYS A 462 -14.44 1.70 -30.99
N GLU A 463 -13.88 2.89 -30.76
CA GLU A 463 -12.43 3.14 -30.83
C GLU A 463 -11.65 2.23 -29.87
N LEU A 464 -12.14 2.01 -28.63
CA LEU A 464 -11.50 1.11 -27.66
C LEU A 464 -11.44 -0.35 -28.15
N LEU A 465 -12.48 -0.81 -28.83
CA LEU A 465 -12.54 -2.16 -29.42
C LEU A 465 -11.65 -2.27 -30.67
N GLU A 466 -11.69 -1.28 -31.57
CA GLU A 466 -10.90 -1.25 -32.81
C GLU A 466 -9.39 -1.17 -32.54
N LYS A 467 -8.99 -0.49 -31.46
CA LYS A 467 -7.59 -0.41 -31.01
C LYS A 467 -7.17 -1.60 -30.14
N GLU A 468 -8.07 -2.54 -29.90
CA GLU A 468 -7.85 -3.72 -29.05
C GLU A 468 -7.43 -3.38 -27.61
N TYR A 469 -7.72 -2.16 -27.14
CA TYR A 469 -7.55 -1.79 -25.74
C TYR A 469 -8.51 -2.56 -24.84
N VAL A 470 -9.71 -2.82 -25.36
CA VAL A 470 -10.74 -3.63 -24.73
C VAL A 470 -11.10 -4.76 -25.68
N VAL A 471 -11.17 -5.99 -25.14
CA VAL A 471 -11.61 -7.16 -25.89
C VAL A 471 -12.79 -7.81 -25.19
N GLU A 472 -13.72 -8.26 -26.01
CA GLU A 472 -14.86 -9.05 -25.57
C GLU A 472 -14.47 -10.53 -25.55
N LYS A 473 -14.63 -11.20 -24.41
CA LYS A 473 -14.34 -12.63 -24.26
C LYS A 473 -15.48 -13.33 -23.55
N VAL A 474 -15.55 -14.65 -23.75
CA VAL A 474 -16.41 -15.53 -22.96
C VAL A 474 -15.54 -16.33 -22.01
N ILE A 475 -15.68 -16.10 -20.70
CA ILE A 475 -14.99 -16.84 -19.63
C ILE A 475 -16.06 -17.55 -18.81
N ASP A 476 -15.90 -18.86 -18.58
CA ASP A 476 -16.87 -19.70 -17.86
C ASP A 476 -18.31 -19.57 -18.36
N GLY A 477 -18.47 -19.44 -19.68
CA GLY A 477 -19.78 -19.29 -20.34
C GLY A 477 -20.41 -17.91 -20.20
N GLN A 478 -19.73 -16.95 -19.55
CA GLN A 478 -20.20 -15.58 -19.38
C GLN A 478 -19.41 -14.61 -20.26
N LYS A 479 -20.15 -13.72 -20.92
CA LYS A 479 -19.59 -12.69 -21.78
C LYS A 479 -19.10 -11.50 -20.95
N GLY A 480 -17.83 -11.15 -21.12
CA GLY A 480 -17.18 -10.06 -20.39
C GLY A 480 -16.26 -9.20 -21.24
N TYR A 481 -15.85 -8.06 -20.68
CA TYR A 481 -14.87 -7.14 -21.28
C TYR A 481 -13.58 -7.14 -20.48
N TYR A 482 -12.45 -7.25 -21.17
CA TYR A 482 -11.13 -7.42 -20.56
C TYR A 482 -10.08 -6.56 -21.26
N VAL A 483 -9.07 -6.11 -20.53
CA VAL A 483 -7.89 -5.47 -21.13
C VAL A 483 -6.86 -6.57 -21.43
N PRO A 484 -6.42 -6.75 -22.68
CA PRO A 484 -5.41 -7.77 -22.99
C PRO A 484 -4.10 -7.53 -22.24
N THR A 485 -3.58 -8.58 -21.60
CA THR A 485 -2.23 -8.61 -21.04
C THR A 485 -1.25 -9.40 -21.91
N GLU A 486 -1.77 -10.20 -22.84
CA GLU A 486 -1.02 -11.10 -23.74
C GLU A 486 -1.63 -11.06 -25.16
N PRO A 487 -0.83 -11.18 -26.23
CA PRO A 487 0.65 -11.24 -26.25
C PRO A 487 1.32 -9.88 -25.98
N ARG A 488 0.52 -8.82 -25.83
CA ARG A 488 0.96 -7.47 -25.50
C ARG A 488 0.06 -6.90 -24.42
N ASP A 489 0.67 -6.36 -23.37
CA ASP A 489 -0.07 -5.66 -22.32
C ASP A 489 -0.58 -4.29 -22.79
N GLN A 490 -1.90 -4.17 -22.88
CA GLN A 490 -2.60 -2.98 -23.37
C GLN A 490 -2.96 -1.98 -22.27
N ARG A 491 -2.75 -2.31 -20.98
CA ARG A 491 -3.16 -1.43 -19.85
C ARG A 491 -2.51 -0.05 -19.94
N LYS A 492 -1.21 0.00 -20.25
CA LYS A 492 -0.49 1.28 -20.44
C LYS A 492 -1.06 2.08 -21.61
N ALA A 493 -1.23 1.45 -22.76
CA ALA A 493 -1.71 2.12 -23.97
C ALA A 493 -3.16 2.63 -23.81
N PHE A 494 -4.02 1.84 -23.16
CA PHE A 494 -5.39 2.24 -22.85
C PHE A 494 -5.42 3.45 -21.90
N LEU A 495 -4.63 3.43 -20.82
CA LEU A 495 -4.56 4.56 -19.90
C LEU A 495 -4.04 5.83 -20.58
N GLU A 496 -2.98 5.73 -21.38
CA GLU A 496 -2.42 6.88 -22.13
C GLU A 496 -3.45 7.45 -23.12
N HIS A 497 -4.21 6.58 -23.78
CA HIS A 497 -5.32 7.01 -24.63
C HIS A 497 -6.37 7.78 -23.83
N MET A 498 -6.81 7.26 -22.68
CA MET A 498 -7.78 7.93 -21.81
C MET A 498 -7.29 9.27 -21.28
N MET A 499 -6.00 9.38 -20.94
CA MET A 499 -5.37 10.63 -20.47
C MET A 499 -5.22 11.67 -21.58
N SER A 500 -5.22 11.25 -22.85
CA SER A 500 -5.11 12.17 -23.99
C SER A 500 -6.44 12.82 -24.36
N LEU A 501 -7.58 12.21 -23.99
CA LEU A 501 -8.91 12.65 -24.44
C LEU A 501 -9.30 14.06 -23.96
N PRO A 502 -9.01 14.50 -22.72
CA PRO A 502 -9.33 15.86 -22.29
C PRO A 502 -8.66 16.92 -23.18
N ASP A 503 -7.37 16.73 -23.50
CA ASP A 503 -6.62 17.66 -24.33
C ASP A 503 -6.92 17.53 -25.83
N ARG A 504 -7.21 16.30 -26.29
CA ARG A 504 -7.44 15.99 -27.71
C ARG A 504 -8.79 16.53 -28.20
N GLU A 505 -9.83 16.39 -27.38
CA GLU A 505 -11.22 16.60 -27.82
C GLU A 505 -12.08 17.40 -26.83
N ASN A 506 -11.58 17.76 -25.64
CA ASN A 506 -12.37 18.37 -24.56
C ASN A 506 -13.65 17.55 -24.26
N ASP A 507 -13.48 16.24 -24.15
CA ASP A 507 -14.58 15.29 -23.97
C ASP A 507 -15.13 15.30 -22.54
N GLU A 508 -16.29 15.92 -22.33
CA GLU A 508 -16.94 16.02 -21.02
C GLU A 508 -17.21 14.65 -20.37
N THR A 509 -17.53 13.60 -21.16
CA THR A 509 -17.74 12.26 -20.60
C THR A 509 -16.45 11.71 -19.99
N ASN A 510 -15.31 11.88 -20.64
CA ASN A 510 -13.99 11.52 -20.11
C ASN A 510 -13.58 12.44 -18.95
N GLU A 511 -13.81 13.75 -19.03
CA GLU A 511 -13.51 14.67 -17.92
C GLU A 511 -14.25 14.27 -16.63
N LYS A 512 -15.54 13.90 -16.75
CA LYS A 512 -16.34 13.33 -15.66
C LYS A 512 -15.71 12.06 -15.06
N ILE A 513 -14.99 11.25 -15.83
CA ILE A 513 -14.26 10.09 -15.30
C ILE A 513 -13.17 10.56 -14.33
N TRP A 514 -12.34 11.52 -14.73
CA TRP A 514 -11.26 12.05 -13.89
C TRP A 514 -11.78 12.75 -12.63
N ARG A 515 -12.87 13.52 -12.73
CA ARG A 515 -13.55 14.09 -11.55
C ARG A 515 -14.04 12.99 -10.60
N ASN A 516 -14.58 11.88 -11.11
CA ASN A 516 -15.01 10.76 -10.26
C ASN A 516 -13.86 10.02 -9.57
N ILE A 517 -12.66 9.99 -10.18
CA ILE A 517 -11.44 9.51 -9.50
C ILE A 517 -11.15 10.41 -8.28
N GLY A 518 -11.21 11.74 -8.48
CA GLY A 518 -11.04 12.73 -7.41
C GLY A 518 -12.05 12.58 -6.27
N VAL A 519 -13.33 12.41 -6.59
CA VAL A 519 -14.37 12.12 -5.58
C VAL A 519 -13.99 10.88 -4.77
N SER A 520 -13.63 9.79 -5.44
CA SER A 520 -13.28 8.54 -4.76
C SER A 520 -12.04 8.66 -3.87
N LEU A 521 -11.06 9.48 -4.26
CA LEU A 521 -9.90 9.81 -3.43
C LEU A 521 -10.28 10.62 -2.20
N ALA A 522 -11.18 11.60 -2.32
CA ALA A 522 -11.65 12.35 -1.15
C ALA A 522 -12.42 11.46 -0.16
N ILE A 523 -13.28 10.56 -0.65
CA ILE A 523 -13.96 9.57 0.21
C ILE A 523 -12.93 8.66 0.89
N THR A 524 -11.91 8.21 0.15
CA THR A 524 -10.81 7.40 0.69
C THR A 524 -10.07 8.14 1.81
N TYR A 525 -9.75 9.42 1.61
CA TYR A 525 -9.11 10.25 2.61
C TYR A 525 -9.95 10.34 3.88
N LEU A 526 -11.25 10.63 3.77
CA LEU A 526 -12.16 10.74 4.92
C LEU A 526 -12.27 9.42 5.71
N GLU A 527 -12.37 8.29 5.02
CA GLU A 527 -12.40 6.97 5.67
C GLU A 527 -11.06 6.63 6.33
N THR A 528 -9.95 6.98 5.69
CA THR A 528 -8.61 6.79 6.26
C THR A 528 -8.43 7.65 7.51
N ASP A 529 -8.83 8.91 7.47
CA ASP A 529 -8.72 9.84 8.59
C ASP A 529 -9.58 9.39 9.78
N LYS A 530 -10.82 8.95 9.53
CA LYS A 530 -11.70 8.37 10.56
C LYS A 530 -11.05 7.19 11.29
N ILE A 531 -10.30 6.35 10.58
CA ILE A 531 -9.70 5.13 11.14
C ILE A 531 -8.36 5.42 11.83
N ILE A 532 -7.51 6.19 11.15
CA ILE A 532 -6.11 6.35 11.52
C ILE A 532 -5.87 7.59 12.37
N GLN A 533 -6.73 8.61 12.23
CA GLN A 533 -6.60 9.96 12.79
C GLN A 533 -5.34 10.63 12.24
N LEU A 534 -5.39 11.03 10.96
CA LEU A 534 -4.22 11.48 10.21
C LEU A 534 -3.73 12.86 10.68
N GLY A 535 -4.60 13.67 11.29
CA GLY A 535 -4.24 14.99 11.81
C GLY A 535 -4.06 16.06 10.72
N ALA A 536 -4.79 15.94 9.61
CA ALA A 536 -4.72 16.83 8.43
C ALA A 536 -3.31 16.95 7.82
N PRO A 537 -2.75 15.84 7.31
CA PRO A 537 -1.40 15.81 6.75
C PRO A 537 -1.32 16.57 5.43
N TYR A 538 -0.09 16.87 5.01
CA TYR A 538 0.16 17.28 3.63
C TYR A 538 -0.12 16.10 2.69
N LEU A 539 -1.05 16.27 1.75
CA LEU A 539 -1.48 15.19 0.85
C LEU A 539 -0.83 15.32 -0.52
N ILE A 540 -0.09 14.30 -0.92
CA ILE A 540 0.66 14.27 -2.16
C ILE A 540 0.34 13.04 -3.00
N ALA A 541 0.27 13.20 -4.32
CA ALA A 541 0.07 12.11 -5.27
C ALA A 541 1.27 11.92 -6.21
N PHE A 542 1.57 10.66 -6.46
CA PHE A 542 2.58 10.16 -7.37
C PHE A 542 1.94 9.28 -8.45
N GLY A 543 2.71 8.95 -9.47
CA GLY A 543 2.35 7.89 -10.42
C GLY A 543 1.88 8.38 -11.77
N ARG A 544 1.43 7.45 -12.62
CA ARG A 544 1.16 7.75 -14.04
C ARG A 544 -0.08 8.62 -14.22
N LEU A 545 -1.10 8.43 -13.39
CA LEU A 545 -2.39 9.12 -13.54
C LEU A 545 -2.27 10.64 -13.34
N VAL A 546 -1.26 11.10 -12.61
CA VAL A 546 -1.05 12.54 -12.31
C VAL A 546 -0.07 13.23 -13.28
N LYS A 547 0.45 12.52 -14.29
CA LYS A 547 1.42 13.09 -15.25
C LYS A 547 0.82 14.07 -16.25
N ASN A 548 -0.47 13.92 -16.57
CA ASN A 548 -1.18 14.89 -17.42
C ASN A 548 -1.81 15.94 -16.50
N SER A 549 -1.38 17.20 -16.65
CA SER A 549 -1.80 18.30 -15.77
C SER A 549 -3.30 18.55 -15.85
N HIS A 550 -3.91 18.43 -17.03
CA HIS A 550 -5.35 18.62 -17.20
C HIS A 550 -6.15 17.52 -16.47
N CYS A 551 -5.77 16.25 -16.65
CA CYS A 551 -6.36 15.13 -15.90
C CYS A 551 -6.20 15.33 -14.39
N PHE A 552 -5.05 15.82 -13.93
CA PHE A 552 -4.80 16.04 -12.51
C PHE A 552 -5.64 17.19 -11.93
N GLU A 553 -5.83 18.29 -12.66
CA GLU A 553 -6.71 19.37 -12.23
C GLU A 553 -8.17 18.91 -12.14
N LEU A 554 -8.64 18.06 -13.08
CA LEU A 554 -9.96 17.43 -13.00
C LEU A 554 -10.10 16.52 -11.77
N ILE A 555 -9.05 15.78 -11.41
CA ILE A 555 -9.02 15.01 -10.15
C ILE A 555 -9.15 15.96 -8.95
N LYS A 556 -8.44 17.09 -8.93
CA LYS A 556 -8.54 18.10 -7.86
C LYS A 556 -9.94 18.72 -7.78
N GLU A 557 -10.59 18.99 -8.90
CA GLU A 557 -12.00 19.42 -8.93
C GLU A 557 -12.90 18.38 -8.27
N GLY A 558 -12.69 17.10 -8.59
CA GLY A 558 -13.40 15.98 -7.97
C GLY A 558 -13.21 15.93 -6.45
N VAL A 559 -11.98 16.10 -5.96
CA VAL A 559 -11.68 16.16 -4.53
C VAL A 559 -12.41 17.33 -3.86
N LYS A 560 -12.31 18.53 -4.43
CA LYS A 560 -12.94 19.75 -3.90
C LYS A 560 -14.46 19.67 -3.88
N SER A 561 -15.07 18.91 -4.80
CA SER A 561 -16.52 18.70 -4.78
C SER A 561 -17.02 17.96 -3.53
N ILE A 562 -16.13 17.26 -2.81
CA ILE A 562 -16.41 16.57 -1.55
C ILE A 562 -15.96 17.40 -0.34
N SER A 563 -14.76 17.99 -0.38
CA SER A 563 -14.27 18.87 0.68
C SER A 563 -13.19 19.83 0.15
N ASP A 564 -13.38 21.13 0.40
CA ASP A 564 -12.39 22.18 0.09
C ASP A 564 -11.16 22.13 1.02
N GLU A 565 -11.24 21.39 2.13
CA GLU A 565 -10.13 21.26 3.09
C GLU A 565 -9.06 20.25 2.63
N ILE A 566 -9.39 19.37 1.69
CA ILE A 566 -8.47 18.35 1.17
C ILE A 566 -7.66 18.97 0.03
N LEU A 567 -6.41 19.32 0.33
CA LEU A 567 -5.47 19.88 -0.64
C LEU A 567 -4.56 18.79 -1.19
N LEU A 568 -4.85 18.35 -2.41
CA LEU A 568 -4.06 17.35 -3.14
C LEU A 568 -3.03 18.01 -4.05
N GLU A 569 -1.76 17.73 -3.79
CA GLU A 569 -0.63 18.21 -4.59
C GLU A 569 0.04 17.07 -5.37
N VAL A 570 0.73 17.39 -6.47
CA VAL A 570 1.48 16.41 -7.27
C VAL A 570 2.95 16.43 -6.88
N ALA A 571 3.54 15.24 -6.75
CA ALA A 571 4.98 15.10 -6.71
C ALA A 571 5.56 15.06 -8.13
N ASP A 572 6.50 15.95 -8.42
CA ASP A 572 7.23 15.94 -9.67
C ASP A 572 8.76 15.94 -9.44
N ALA A 573 9.53 16.00 -10.53
CA ALA A 573 11.00 15.97 -10.48
C ALA A 573 11.60 17.15 -9.69
N THR A 574 10.85 18.21 -9.40
CA THR A 574 11.31 19.33 -8.57
C THR A 574 11.46 18.96 -7.09
N MET A 575 11.07 17.75 -6.70
CA MET A 575 11.25 17.22 -5.35
C MET A 575 12.65 16.62 -5.09
N ALA A 576 13.68 16.97 -5.87
CA ALA A 576 15.07 16.57 -5.63
C ALA A 576 15.84 17.65 -4.85
N ASN A 577 15.53 17.80 -3.57
CA ASN A 577 15.98 18.92 -2.74
C ASN A 577 17.13 18.56 -1.78
N THR A 578 17.27 17.29 -1.41
CA THR A 578 18.33 16.83 -0.51
C THR A 578 19.65 16.52 -1.24
N PRO A 579 20.80 16.50 -0.54
CA PRO A 579 22.10 16.28 -1.17
C PRO A 579 22.22 14.99 -1.98
N LEU A 580 21.68 13.85 -1.51
CA LEU A 580 21.73 12.60 -2.28
C LEU A 580 20.76 12.63 -3.47
N MET A 581 19.58 13.23 -3.33
CA MET A 581 18.67 13.37 -4.48
C MET A 581 19.23 14.27 -5.57
N GLN A 582 19.91 15.35 -5.21
CA GLN A 582 20.61 16.21 -6.17
C GLN A 582 21.75 15.46 -6.87
N GLN A 583 22.46 14.56 -6.18
CA GLN A 583 23.45 13.69 -6.82
C GLN A 583 22.81 12.75 -7.85
N LEU A 584 21.63 12.19 -7.54
CA LEU A 584 20.87 11.37 -8.48
C LEU A 584 20.32 12.18 -9.65
N GLU A 585 19.77 13.37 -9.40
CA GLU A 585 19.28 14.27 -10.47
C GLU A 585 20.39 14.64 -11.45
N ASN A 586 21.61 14.85 -10.96
CA ASN A 586 22.79 15.16 -11.78
C ASN A 586 23.44 13.91 -12.41
N ASN A 587 22.91 12.71 -12.21
CA ASN A 587 23.45 11.48 -12.77
C ASN A 587 23.12 11.37 -14.27
N ALA A 588 24.11 11.00 -15.09
CA ALA A 588 23.94 10.91 -16.55
C ALA A 588 23.17 9.67 -17.03
N HIS A 589 23.00 8.65 -16.19
CA HIS A 589 22.49 7.33 -16.56
C HIS A 589 21.18 6.97 -15.85
N TYR A 590 20.96 7.47 -14.63
CA TYR A 590 19.81 7.14 -13.80
C TYR A 590 18.99 8.38 -13.47
N THR A 591 17.70 8.18 -13.20
CA THR A 591 16.75 9.25 -12.93
C THR A 591 16.19 9.18 -11.51
N VAL A 592 15.70 10.32 -11.00
CA VAL A 592 14.97 10.41 -9.72
C VAL A 592 13.81 9.42 -9.68
N ALA A 593 13.04 9.31 -10.77
CA ALA A 593 11.92 8.39 -10.87
C ALA A 593 12.31 6.90 -10.76
N GLN A 594 13.58 6.55 -10.97
CA GLN A 594 14.09 5.19 -10.82
C GLN A 594 14.57 4.93 -9.39
N PHE A 595 15.41 5.79 -8.80
CA PHE A 595 16.13 5.46 -7.55
C PHE A 595 15.70 6.28 -6.31
N ALA A 596 14.69 7.14 -6.40
CA ALA A 596 14.27 7.96 -5.26
C ALA A 596 13.88 7.14 -4.02
N GLN A 597 13.14 6.04 -4.16
CA GLN A 597 12.78 5.22 -2.99
C GLN A 597 14.00 4.55 -2.35
N ALA A 598 14.99 4.12 -3.15
CA ALA A 598 16.24 3.57 -2.63
C ALA A 598 17.04 4.62 -1.84
N ILE A 599 17.09 5.88 -2.30
CA ILE A 599 17.71 6.98 -1.54
C ILE A 599 16.89 7.31 -0.28
N GLY A 600 15.56 7.33 -0.38
CA GLY A 600 14.68 7.45 0.79
C GLY A 600 14.98 6.40 1.86
N ALA A 601 15.27 5.17 1.42
CA ALA A 601 15.71 4.08 2.29
C ALA A 601 17.04 4.39 3.00
N VAL A 602 18.00 5.05 2.34
CA VAL A 602 19.25 5.51 2.99
C VAL A 602 18.93 6.45 4.16
N TYR A 603 18.07 7.45 3.93
CA TYR A 603 17.68 8.39 4.99
C TYR A 603 16.90 7.69 6.11
N PHE A 604 16.03 6.74 5.77
CA PHE A 604 15.29 5.94 6.75
C PHE A 604 16.22 5.09 7.64
N ALA A 605 17.31 4.59 7.08
CA ALA A 605 18.34 3.87 7.84
C ALA A 605 19.22 4.81 8.68
N ASN A 606 19.37 6.07 8.28
CA ASN A 606 20.20 7.07 8.94
C ASN A 606 19.53 7.74 10.17
N GLN A 607 18.40 7.24 10.65
CA GLN A 607 17.72 7.75 11.85
C GLN A 607 18.49 7.48 13.17
N SER A 608 19.68 6.87 13.09
CA SER A 608 20.45 6.33 14.22
C SER A 608 21.74 7.08 14.51
#